data_AF-A0AA39N869-F1
#
_entry.id   AF-A0AA39N869-F1
#
_cell.length_a   1.000
_cell.length_b   1.000
_cell.length_c   1.000
_cell.angle_alpha   90.00
_cell.angle_beta   90.00
_cell.angle_gamma   90.00
#
_symmetry.space_group_name_H-M   'P 1'
#
loop_
_entity.id
_entity.type
_entity.pdbx_description
1 polymer ?
#
loop_
_entity_poly.entity_id
_entity_poly.type
_entity_poly.pdbx_seq_one_letter_code
_entity_poly.pdbx_strand_id
1 'polypeptide(L)'
;MMEHQLILDGLTWTELTPSIQCLRYSTREYSALLNGVSNDEDSLKWCKEKGITIHRIRFKKPAYCTIDVDRSGTARVYGHWIVESNEPRCMTTWDDFRDKGCAASGSNYRRIEAHMGNHQPPWDNWREMCSTTPMDYEGYHFDRPDSCDWGFFGGVTGVWFLKDKSC
;
A
#
# COMPACT_ATOMS: atom_id res chain seq x y z
N MET A 1 33.16 13.65 -7.11
CA MET A 1 31.72 14.00 -7.07
C MET A 1 31.10 14.20 -8.46
N MET A 2 31.77 14.86 -9.42
CA MET A 2 31.18 15.06 -10.77
C MET A 2 30.94 13.75 -11.55
N GLU A 3 31.88 12.82 -11.55
CA GLU A 3 31.76 11.54 -12.28
C GLU A 3 30.56 10.70 -11.81
N HIS A 4 30.32 10.66 -10.50
CA HIS A 4 29.20 9.96 -9.90
C HIS A 4 27.83 10.49 -10.36
N GLN A 5 27.69 11.82 -10.42
CA GLN A 5 26.45 12.45 -10.85
C GLN A 5 26.24 12.25 -12.36
N LEU A 6 27.30 12.34 -13.17
CA LEU A 6 27.24 12.07 -14.60
C LEU A 6 26.79 10.65 -14.91
N ILE A 7 27.26 9.66 -14.14
CA ILE A 7 26.80 8.28 -14.29
C ILE A 7 25.32 8.20 -13.97
N LEU A 8 24.89 8.69 -12.80
CA LEU A 8 23.47 8.69 -12.42
C LEU A 8 22.59 9.40 -13.46
N ASP A 9 23.06 10.48 -14.07
CA ASP A 9 22.32 11.23 -15.09
C ASP A 9 22.19 10.44 -16.41
N GLY A 10 23.15 9.59 -16.73
CA GLY A 10 23.09 8.66 -17.86
C GLY A 10 22.17 7.45 -17.65
N LEU A 11 21.80 7.15 -16.40
CA LEU A 11 20.90 6.04 -16.07
C LEU A 11 19.42 6.45 -16.15
N THR A 12 18.59 5.54 -16.65
CA THR A 12 17.15 5.78 -16.81
C THR A 12 16.32 4.66 -16.20
N TRP A 13 15.24 5.03 -15.52
CA TRP A 13 14.19 4.09 -15.13
C TRP A 13 13.20 3.93 -16.28
N THR A 14 12.88 2.69 -16.64
CA THR A 14 11.86 2.35 -17.66
C THR A 14 10.87 1.34 -17.11
N GLU A 15 9.78 1.08 -17.84
CA GLU A 15 8.80 0.05 -17.48
C GLU A 15 8.20 0.24 -16.08
N LEU A 16 7.96 1.50 -15.67
CA LEU A 16 7.36 1.80 -14.36
C LEU A 16 5.99 1.12 -14.25
N THR A 17 5.93 0.08 -13.42
CA THR A 17 4.78 -0.83 -13.33
C THR A 17 4.30 -0.88 -11.88
N PRO A 18 3.02 -0.61 -11.62
CA PRO A 18 2.46 -0.83 -10.29
C PRO A 18 2.25 -2.31 -10.01
N SER A 19 2.48 -2.76 -8.79
CA SER A 19 2.10 -4.10 -8.33
C SER A 19 0.61 -4.32 -8.51
N ILE A 20 0.19 -5.51 -8.94
CA ILE A 20 -1.23 -5.84 -9.11
C ILE A 20 -1.96 -5.72 -7.77
N GLN A 21 -1.32 -6.17 -6.69
CA GLN A 21 -1.86 -6.17 -5.34
C GLN A 21 -1.48 -4.89 -4.60
N CYS A 22 -2.44 -4.30 -3.88
CA CYS A 22 -2.19 -3.20 -2.96
C CYS A 22 -1.49 -3.70 -1.69
N LEU A 23 -0.66 -2.87 -1.07
CA LEU A 23 0.01 -3.28 0.17
C LEU A 23 -0.87 -3.03 1.40
N ARG A 24 -1.60 -1.91 1.39
CA ARG A 24 -2.55 -1.46 2.43
C ARG A 24 -3.36 -0.28 1.88
N TYR A 25 -4.27 0.28 2.66
CA TYR A 25 -5.07 1.45 2.25
C TYR A 25 -4.18 2.56 1.68
N SER A 26 -4.55 3.04 0.49
CA SER A 26 -3.85 4.10 -0.26
C SER A 26 -2.35 3.84 -0.50
N THR A 27 -1.90 2.59 -0.39
CA THR A 27 -0.49 2.23 -0.51
C THR A 27 -0.25 1.14 -1.54
N ARG A 28 0.70 1.39 -2.45
CA ARG A 28 1.02 0.49 -3.54
C ARG A 28 2.52 0.43 -3.80
N GLU A 29 3.00 -0.73 -4.20
CA GLU A 29 4.37 -0.89 -4.69
C GLU A 29 4.45 -0.59 -6.19
N TYR A 30 5.55 0.03 -6.60
CA TYR A 30 5.94 0.24 -7.98
C TYR A 30 7.31 -0.36 -8.23
N SER A 31 7.50 -0.98 -9.38
CA SER A 31 8.80 -1.44 -9.86
C SER A 31 9.16 -0.74 -11.16
N ALA A 32 10.46 -0.55 -11.40
CA ALA A 32 10.97 -0.03 -12.67
C ALA A 32 12.34 -0.63 -12.98
N LEU A 33 12.59 -0.89 -14.27
CA LEU A 33 13.86 -1.41 -14.77
C LEU A 33 14.91 -0.31 -14.84
N LEU A 34 16.11 -0.58 -14.36
CA LEU A 34 17.27 0.30 -14.53
C LEU A 34 17.96 0.00 -15.86
N ASN A 35 18.07 1.02 -16.72
CA ASN A 35 18.79 0.97 -17.98
C ASN A 35 20.02 1.88 -17.99
N GLY A 36 20.99 1.55 -18.86
CA GLY A 36 22.20 2.34 -19.08
C GLY A 36 23.40 1.92 -18.24
N VAL A 37 23.32 0.79 -17.53
CA VAL A 37 24.46 0.25 -16.79
C VAL A 37 25.27 -0.68 -17.70
N SER A 38 26.59 -0.46 -17.74
CA SER A 38 27.52 -1.23 -18.58
C SER A 38 28.12 -2.46 -17.90
N ASN A 39 27.90 -2.65 -16.59
CA ASN A 39 28.46 -3.73 -15.78
C ASN A 39 27.43 -4.26 -14.75
N ASP A 40 27.25 -5.57 -14.67
CA ASP A 40 26.28 -6.23 -13.80
C ASP A 40 26.57 -6.00 -12.30
N GLU A 41 27.85 -5.98 -11.90
CA GLU A 41 28.25 -5.76 -10.50
C GLU A 41 27.88 -4.34 -10.00
N ASP A 42 27.94 -3.35 -10.89
CA ASP A 42 27.62 -1.96 -10.56
C ASP A 42 26.11 -1.67 -10.59
N SER A 43 25.33 -2.52 -11.26
CA SER A 43 23.91 -2.28 -11.49
C SER A 43 23.10 -2.20 -10.19
N LEU A 44 23.39 -3.08 -9.22
CA LEU A 44 22.76 -3.03 -7.90
C LEU A 44 23.15 -1.79 -7.09
N LYS A 45 24.42 -1.37 -7.20
CA LYS A 45 24.93 -0.18 -6.51
C LYS A 45 24.18 1.06 -7.01
N TRP A 46 24.10 1.23 -8.34
CA TRP A 46 23.42 2.38 -8.93
C TRP A 46 21.91 2.36 -8.71
N CYS A 47 21.29 1.18 -8.72
CA CYS A 47 19.87 1.05 -8.36
C CYS A 47 19.57 1.67 -6.99
N LYS A 48 20.40 1.39 -5.97
CA LYS A 48 20.22 1.91 -4.61
C LYS A 48 20.38 3.43 -4.48
N GLU A 49 20.88 4.11 -5.50
CA GLU A 49 21.21 5.54 -5.45
C GLU A 49 20.38 6.38 -6.42
N LYS A 50 19.88 5.77 -7.50
CA LYS A 50 19.11 6.48 -8.50
C LYS A 50 17.69 6.77 -8.01
N GLY A 51 17.36 8.04 -7.90
CA GLY A 51 16.00 8.49 -7.59
C GLY A 51 15.04 8.41 -8.78
N ILE A 52 13.74 8.51 -8.49
CA ILE A 52 12.65 8.54 -9.47
C ILE A 52 11.58 9.54 -9.02
N THR A 53 10.69 9.95 -9.93
CA THR A 53 9.47 10.67 -9.58
C THR A 53 8.26 9.82 -9.95
N ILE A 54 7.41 9.51 -8.97
CA ILE A 54 6.16 8.75 -9.14
C ILE A 54 5.04 9.64 -8.61
N HIS A 55 3.97 9.83 -9.40
CA HIS A 55 2.84 10.70 -9.05
C HIS A 55 3.24 12.11 -8.57
N ARG A 56 4.27 12.70 -9.20
CA ARG A 56 4.86 14.01 -8.84
C ARG A 56 5.59 14.04 -7.49
N ILE A 57 5.74 12.90 -6.81
CA ILE A 57 6.53 12.76 -5.59
C ILE A 57 7.93 12.26 -5.98
N ARG A 58 8.97 12.97 -5.53
CA ARG A 58 10.36 12.59 -5.78
C ARG A 58 10.84 11.63 -4.70
N PHE A 59 11.16 10.41 -5.11
CA PHE A 59 11.84 9.42 -4.28
C PHE A 59 13.35 9.50 -4.52
N LYS A 60 14.12 9.74 -3.45
CA LYS A 60 15.58 9.87 -3.57
C LYS A 60 16.26 8.54 -3.92
N LYS A 61 15.71 7.42 -3.45
CA LYS A 61 16.23 6.06 -3.60
C LYS A 61 15.06 5.07 -3.60
N PRO A 62 15.21 3.87 -4.22
CA PRO A 62 14.25 2.80 -4.03
C PRO A 62 14.25 2.26 -2.59
N ALA A 63 13.14 1.65 -2.20
CA ALA A 63 13.04 0.90 -0.95
C ALA A 63 13.96 -0.33 -0.98
N TYR A 64 14.00 -1.02 -2.12
CA TYR A 64 14.92 -2.14 -2.36
C TYR A 64 15.14 -2.37 -3.86
N CYS A 65 16.11 -3.22 -4.19
CA CYS A 65 16.47 -3.57 -5.57
C CYS A 65 16.47 -5.09 -5.73
N THR A 66 16.03 -5.58 -6.88
CA THR A 66 16.07 -7.01 -7.24
C THR A 66 16.78 -7.22 -8.57
N ILE A 67 17.31 -8.43 -8.78
CA ILE A 67 17.84 -8.89 -10.06
C ILE A 67 16.88 -9.96 -10.59
N ASP A 68 16.45 -9.80 -11.83
CA ASP A 68 15.77 -10.85 -12.61
C ASP A 68 16.69 -11.29 -13.74
N VAL A 69 16.63 -12.56 -14.13
CA VAL A 69 17.42 -13.08 -15.26
C VAL A 69 16.44 -13.43 -16.37
N ASP A 70 16.53 -12.70 -17.48
CA ASP A 70 15.62 -12.96 -18.59
C ASP A 70 15.94 -14.29 -19.30
N ARG A 71 15.09 -14.66 -20.26
CA ARG A 71 15.25 -15.93 -21.00
C ARG A 71 16.55 -16.03 -21.80
N SER A 72 17.22 -14.92 -22.08
CA SER A 72 18.52 -14.90 -22.74
C SER A 72 19.69 -15.05 -21.76
N GLY A 73 19.42 -15.08 -20.45
CA GLY A 73 20.44 -15.13 -19.41
C GLY A 73 20.96 -13.74 -19.02
N THR A 74 20.33 -12.66 -19.50
CA THR A 74 20.74 -11.29 -19.18
C THR A 74 20.16 -10.86 -17.83
N ALA A 75 21.02 -10.39 -16.93
CA ALA A 75 20.60 -9.84 -15.65
C ALA A 75 19.92 -8.47 -15.84
N ARG A 76 18.76 -8.28 -15.22
CA ARG A 76 17.94 -7.07 -15.24
C ARG A 76 17.72 -6.60 -13.82
N VAL A 77 18.09 -5.35 -13.54
CA VAL A 77 17.95 -4.77 -12.19
C VAL A 77 16.71 -3.92 -12.10
N TYR A 78 15.87 -4.21 -11.11
CA TYR A 78 14.66 -3.44 -10.81
C TYR A 78 14.82 -2.69 -9.49
N GLY A 79 14.42 -1.42 -9.48
CA GLY A 79 14.15 -0.68 -8.27
C GLY A 79 12.69 -0.82 -7.87
N HIS A 80 12.42 -0.81 -6.56
CA HIS A 80 11.07 -0.92 -6.00
C HIS A 80 10.79 0.24 -5.05
N TRP A 81 9.59 0.83 -5.14
CA TRP A 81 9.15 1.96 -4.32
C TRP A 81 7.78 1.70 -3.71
N ILE A 82 7.62 2.05 -2.45
CA ILE A 82 6.34 2.03 -1.75
C ILE A 82 5.78 3.45 -1.80
N VAL A 83 4.66 3.61 -2.50
CA VAL A 83 3.92 4.86 -2.59
C VAL A 83 2.77 4.79 -1.61
N GLU A 84 2.80 5.62 -0.57
CA GLU A 84 1.86 5.56 0.58
C GLU A 84 0.67 6.54 0.49
N SER A 85 0.53 7.23 -0.65
CA SER A 85 -0.57 8.17 -0.86
C SER A 85 -0.90 8.33 -2.33
N ASN A 86 -2.09 8.85 -2.63
CA ASN A 86 -2.58 9.08 -3.99
C ASN A 86 -2.68 7.80 -4.84
N GLU A 87 -3.02 6.67 -4.19
CA GLU A 87 -3.30 5.39 -4.84
C GLU A 87 -4.81 5.08 -4.81
N PRO A 88 -5.62 5.69 -5.71
CA PRO A 88 -7.08 5.55 -5.66
C PRO A 88 -7.58 4.11 -5.87
N ARG A 89 -6.81 3.27 -6.57
CA ARG A 89 -7.13 1.83 -6.70
C ARG A 89 -6.91 1.05 -5.41
N CYS A 90 -6.12 1.58 -4.48
CA CYS A 90 -5.86 0.97 -3.18
C CYS A 90 -6.71 1.60 -2.06
N MET A 91 -7.76 2.35 -2.41
CA MET A 91 -8.68 2.93 -1.44
C MET A 91 -9.93 2.05 -1.32
N THR A 92 -9.97 1.23 -0.28
CA THR A 92 -11.16 0.52 0.17
C THR A 92 -12.17 1.48 0.81
N THR A 93 -13.44 1.08 0.83
CA THR A 93 -14.55 1.86 1.41
C THR A 93 -15.20 1.11 2.55
N TRP A 94 -15.95 1.82 3.39
CA TRP A 94 -16.83 1.23 4.40
C TRP A 94 -18.27 1.49 4.01
N ASP A 95 -19.00 0.40 3.79
CA ASP A 95 -20.39 0.37 3.32
C ASP A 95 -21.29 -0.31 4.37
N ASP A 96 -22.60 -0.14 4.26
CA ASP A 96 -23.60 -0.81 5.11
C ASP A 96 -23.35 -0.71 6.62
N PHE A 97 -23.14 0.52 7.12
CA PHE A 97 -22.98 0.78 8.56
C PHE A 97 -24.16 0.24 9.39
N ARG A 98 -23.84 -0.47 10.46
CA ARG A 98 -24.79 -1.09 11.39
C ARG A 98 -24.41 -0.77 12.82
N ASP A 99 -25.29 -0.05 13.49
CA ASP A 99 -25.24 0.09 14.95
C ASP A 99 -25.78 -1.20 15.60
N LYS A 100 -24.93 -1.87 16.37
CA LYS A 100 -25.27 -3.12 17.08
C LYS A 100 -25.71 -2.86 18.53
N GLY A 101 -25.84 -1.59 18.91
CA GLY A 101 -26.12 -1.15 20.27
C GLY A 101 -24.91 -1.28 21.19
N CYS A 102 -25.17 -1.35 22.50
CA CYS A 102 -24.11 -1.48 23.50
C CYS A 102 -23.35 -2.80 23.34
N ALA A 103 -22.02 -2.72 23.34
CA ALA A 103 -21.14 -3.87 23.23
C ALA A 103 -21.34 -4.88 24.37
N ALA A 104 -21.61 -4.38 25.57
CA ALA A 104 -22.08 -5.12 26.73
C ALA A 104 -22.82 -4.16 27.67
N SER A 105 -23.64 -4.69 28.58
CA SER A 105 -24.33 -3.86 29.58
C SER A 105 -23.32 -3.20 30.53
N GLY A 106 -23.35 -1.87 30.64
CA GLY A 106 -22.42 -1.10 31.49
C GLY A 106 -21.02 -0.93 30.91
N SER A 107 -20.80 -1.25 29.63
CA SER A 107 -19.48 -1.15 28.99
C SER A 107 -19.05 0.30 28.76
N ASN A 108 -19.98 1.25 28.67
CA ASN A 108 -19.76 2.57 28.12
C ASN A 108 -19.26 2.57 26.66
N TYR A 109 -19.53 1.50 25.91
CA TYR A 109 -19.15 1.36 24.50
C TYR A 109 -20.30 0.83 23.63
N ARG A 110 -20.52 1.50 22.50
CA ARG A 110 -21.41 1.09 21.41
C ARG A 110 -20.62 0.43 20.30
N ARG A 111 -21.13 -0.68 19.78
CA ARG A 111 -20.49 -1.45 18.70
C ARG A 111 -21.06 -1.04 17.35
N ILE A 112 -20.19 -0.58 16.45
CA ILE A 112 -20.52 -0.27 15.06
C ILE A 112 -19.82 -1.28 14.15
N GLU A 113 -20.52 -1.74 13.12
CA GLU A 113 -19.98 -2.63 12.09
C GLU A 113 -20.19 -2.01 10.70
N ALA A 114 -19.26 -2.26 9.78
CA ALA A 114 -19.41 -1.88 8.38
C ALA A 114 -18.71 -2.90 7.47
N HIS A 115 -19.27 -3.13 6.30
CA HIS A 115 -18.68 -4.03 5.30
C HIS A 115 -17.61 -3.29 4.49
N MET A 116 -16.47 -3.92 4.23
CA MET A 116 -15.40 -3.36 3.41
C MET A 116 -15.75 -3.49 1.93
N GLY A 117 -15.92 -2.36 1.26
CA GLY A 117 -16.09 -2.26 -0.18
C GLY A 117 -14.81 -1.96 -0.93
N ASN A 118 -14.91 -1.99 -2.26
CA ASN A 118 -13.85 -1.65 -3.20
C ASN A 118 -12.51 -2.38 -3.01
N HIS A 119 -12.55 -3.60 -2.45
CA HIS A 119 -11.36 -4.43 -2.32
C HIS A 119 -10.98 -5.04 -3.66
N GLN A 120 -9.77 -4.71 -4.15
CA GLN A 120 -9.29 -5.16 -5.47
C GLN A 120 -8.70 -6.57 -5.42
N PRO A 121 -8.80 -7.35 -6.51
CA PRO A 121 -8.07 -8.60 -6.64
C PRO A 121 -6.53 -8.35 -6.67
N PRO A 122 -5.72 -9.26 -6.13
CA PRO A 122 -6.13 -10.46 -5.39
C PRO A 122 -6.62 -10.12 -3.97
N TRP A 123 -7.66 -10.83 -3.50
CA TRP A 123 -8.37 -10.53 -2.24
C TRP A 123 -7.76 -11.17 -0.99
N ASP A 124 -6.55 -11.70 -1.09
CA ASP A 124 -5.83 -12.39 -0.01
C ASP A 124 -5.20 -11.43 1.01
N ASN A 125 -4.93 -10.17 0.62
CA ASN A 125 -4.44 -9.09 1.52
C ASN A 125 -5.57 -8.37 2.29
N TRP A 126 -6.74 -9.01 2.44
CA TRP A 126 -7.91 -8.36 3.02
C TRP A 126 -7.69 -7.87 4.46
N ARG A 127 -6.81 -8.54 5.23
CA ARG A 127 -6.49 -8.17 6.61
C ARG A 127 -5.73 -6.84 6.66
N GLU A 128 -4.74 -6.69 5.79
CA GLU A 128 -3.93 -5.49 5.65
C GLU A 128 -4.78 -4.32 5.17
N MET A 129 -5.65 -4.55 4.19
CA MET A 129 -6.58 -3.53 3.71
C MET A 129 -7.54 -3.09 4.82
N CYS A 130 -8.21 -4.03 5.48
CA CYS A 130 -9.18 -3.72 6.55
C CYS A 130 -8.54 -2.96 7.71
N SER A 131 -7.40 -3.43 8.22
CA SER A 131 -6.73 -2.84 9.39
C SER A 131 -6.11 -1.46 9.17
N THR A 132 -6.13 -0.96 7.92
CA THR A 132 -5.58 0.34 7.54
C THR A 132 -6.58 1.25 6.85
N THR A 133 -7.81 0.79 6.61
CA THR A 133 -8.84 1.61 5.97
C THR A 133 -9.44 2.56 7.00
N PRO A 134 -9.25 3.88 6.85
CA PRO A 134 -9.83 4.85 7.76
C PRO A 134 -11.34 4.96 7.55
N MET A 135 -12.03 5.52 8.54
CA MET A 135 -13.46 5.72 8.54
C MET A 135 -13.79 7.10 9.09
N ASP A 136 -14.67 7.82 8.41
CA ASP A 136 -15.37 8.97 8.96
C ASP A 136 -16.82 8.58 9.25
N TYR A 137 -17.24 8.65 10.52
CA TYR A 137 -18.59 8.26 10.95
C TYR A 137 -19.13 9.26 11.97
N GLU A 138 -20.30 9.85 11.68
CA GLU A 138 -20.98 10.84 12.54
C GLU A 138 -20.08 11.99 13.06
N GLY A 139 -19.13 12.43 12.23
CA GLY A 139 -18.19 13.52 12.58
C GLY A 139 -16.95 13.07 13.36
N TYR A 140 -16.78 11.77 13.59
CA TYR A 140 -15.57 11.18 14.15
C TYR A 140 -14.71 10.57 13.06
N HIS A 141 -13.40 10.82 13.12
CA HIS A 141 -12.40 10.18 12.29
C HIS A 141 -11.75 9.02 13.03
N PHE A 142 -11.62 7.88 12.36
CA PHE A 142 -10.93 6.70 12.86
C PHE A 142 -9.88 6.28 11.84
N ASP A 143 -8.62 6.15 12.28
CA ASP A 143 -7.53 5.72 11.41
C ASP A 143 -7.69 4.25 10.95
N ARG A 144 -8.44 3.44 11.72
CA ARG A 144 -8.65 2.00 11.48
C ARG A 144 -9.82 1.45 12.30
N PRO A 145 -10.36 0.26 11.96
CA PRO A 145 -11.21 -0.54 12.84
C PRO A 145 -10.46 -1.10 14.05
N ASP A 146 -11.19 -1.35 15.14
CA ASP A 146 -10.68 -2.06 16.32
C ASP A 146 -10.47 -3.55 16.02
N SER A 147 -11.31 -4.14 15.16
CA SER A 147 -11.12 -5.50 14.65
C SER A 147 -11.64 -5.69 13.23
N CYS A 148 -11.08 -6.70 12.56
CA CYS A 148 -11.40 -7.08 11.19
C CYS A 148 -11.87 -8.53 11.16
N ASP A 149 -13.15 -8.74 10.87
CA ASP A 149 -13.77 -10.05 10.87
C ASP A 149 -14.10 -10.49 9.45
N TRP A 150 -13.93 -11.78 9.16
CA TRP A 150 -14.45 -12.35 7.92
C TRP A 150 -15.94 -12.68 8.13
N GLY A 151 -16.80 -12.08 7.32
CA GLY A 151 -18.24 -12.26 7.41
C GLY A 151 -18.66 -13.69 7.07
N PHE A 152 -19.68 -14.20 7.78
CA PHE A 152 -20.24 -15.54 7.52
C PHE A 152 -20.78 -15.69 6.07
N PHE A 153 -21.32 -14.62 5.49
CA PHE A 153 -21.83 -14.58 4.12
C PHE A 153 -20.77 -14.18 3.09
N GLY A 154 -19.49 -14.21 3.48
CA GLY A 154 -18.38 -13.69 2.70
C GLY A 154 -18.16 -12.19 2.92
N GLY A 155 -16.96 -11.73 2.55
CA GLY A 155 -16.55 -10.34 2.71
C GLY A 155 -15.91 -10.06 4.06
N VAL A 156 -15.54 -8.80 4.24
CA VAL A 156 -14.73 -8.34 5.38
C VAL A 156 -15.53 -7.28 6.10
N THR A 157 -15.63 -7.41 7.42
CA THR A 157 -16.34 -6.48 8.29
C THR A 157 -15.34 -5.78 9.19
N GLY A 158 -15.33 -4.46 9.15
CA GLY A 158 -14.68 -3.64 10.16
C GLY A 158 -15.60 -3.49 11.37
N VAL A 159 -15.02 -3.51 12.57
CA VAL A 159 -15.74 -3.34 13.83
C VAL A 159 -15.08 -2.22 14.63
N TRP A 160 -15.91 -1.35 15.21
CA TRP A 160 -15.48 -0.25 16.07
C TRP A 160 -16.27 -0.24 17.38
N PHE A 161 -15.62 0.18 18.46
CA PHE A 161 -16.19 0.39 19.78
C PHE A 161 -16.14 1.87 20.15
N LEU A 162 -17.25 2.56 19.95
CA LEU A 162 -17.38 3.99 20.21
C LEU A 162 -17.74 4.23 21.67
N LYS A 163 -17.10 5.19 22.33
CA LYS A 163 -17.47 5.57 23.70
C LYS A 163 -18.88 6.14 23.71
N ASP A 164 -19.76 5.54 24.50
CA ASP A 164 -21.14 5.94 24.69
C ASP A 164 -21.53 5.67 26.14
N LYS A 165 -21.72 6.72 26.95
CA LYS A 165 -22.05 6.61 28.39
C LYS A 165 -23.50 6.17 28.66
N SER A 166 -24.32 6.05 27.62
CA SER A 166 -25.65 5.44 27.74
C SER A 166 -25.59 3.91 27.73
N CYS A 167 -24.46 3.38 27.26
CA CYS A 167 -23.98 2.04 27.56
C CYS A 167 -23.15 2.08 28.86
#